data_AF-A0A535V1F8-F1
#
_entry.id   AF-A0A535V1F8-F1
#
_cell.length_a   1.000
_cell.length_b   1.000
_cell.length_c   1.000
_cell.angle_alpha   90.00
_cell.angle_beta   90.00
_cell.angle_gamma   90.00
#
_symmetry.space_group_name_H-M   'P 1'
#
loop_
_entity.id
_entity.type
_entity.pdbx_description
1 polymer ?
#
loop_
_entity_poly.entity_id
_entity_poly.type
_entity_poly.pdbx_seq_one_letter_code
_entity_poly.pdbx_strand_id
1 'polypeptide(L)'
;MSPNMQQTEDQVLSLPDFSAIAPEDQVAPLPPRPPWWRRRRGIITIILIALLILAGFLAFFLYLGRQRPITYQFQQAIQGNFSLTVSATGPLQSAIYNLVFTGTGTGTITISEIDVSVGQTVTKGQVLAKLNKTSLQDAVNSAQAGVLSAQTGV
;
A
#
# COMPACT_ATOMS: atom_id res chain seq x y z
N MET A 1 -126.03 -10.90 -25.36
CA MET A 1 -126.83 -11.70 -24.43
C MET A 1 -126.25 -11.55 -23.02
N SER A 2 -127.12 -11.45 -22.02
CA SER A 2 -126.86 -11.62 -20.57
C SER A 2 -127.02 -13.13 -20.18
N PRO A 3 -127.05 -13.58 -18.90
CA PRO A 3 -126.82 -12.97 -17.58
C PRO A 3 -125.41 -13.39 -17.04
N ASN A 4 -125.06 -13.80 -15.81
CA ASN A 4 -125.65 -14.03 -14.46
C ASN A 4 -124.49 -13.77 -13.45
N MET A 5 -124.61 -13.18 -12.25
CA MET A 5 -125.44 -13.41 -11.04
C MET A 5 -125.15 -14.71 -10.25
N GLN A 6 -125.02 -14.54 -8.91
CA GLN A 6 -125.30 -15.54 -7.82
C GLN A 6 -124.28 -16.71 -7.62
N GLN A 7 -124.03 -17.27 -6.43
CA GLN A 7 -124.36 -16.93 -5.01
C GLN A 7 -123.53 -17.76 -3.98
N THR A 8 -123.74 -17.54 -2.67
CA THR A 8 -123.84 -18.53 -1.54
C THR A 8 -122.90 -19.75 -1.58
N GLU A 9 -121.81 -19.80 -0.78
CA GLU A 9 -121.71 -20.27 0.63
C GLU A 9 -121.38 -21.77 0.76
N ASP A 10 -120.99 -22.19 1.97
CA ASP A 10 -120.81 -23.55 2.49
C ASP A 10 -119.95 -24.58 1.71
N GLN A 11 -118.78 -24.90 2.29
CA GLN A 11 -118.73 -26.08 3.16
C GLN A 11 -117.52 -26.08 4.13
N VAL A 12 -117.76 -26.61 5.33
CA VAL A 12 -116.74 -26.85 6.37
C VAL A 12 -116.08 -28.21 6.20
N LEU A 13 -114.78 -28.31 6.50
CA LEU A 13 -114.11 -29.59 6.77
C LEU A 13 -112.83 -29.34 7.61
N SER A 14 -112.91 -29.67 8.89
CA SER A 14 -111.82 -29.50 9.87
C SER A 14 -111.11 -30.83 10.17
N LEU A 15 -109.80 -30.90 9.94
CA LEU A 15 -108.94 -31.99 10.43
C LEU A 15 -107.59 -31.43 10.95
N PRO A 16 -106.98 -32.02 12.01
CA PRO A 16 -105.78 -31.46 12.64
C PRO A 16 -104.50 -32.31 12.48
N ASP A 17 -103.34 -31.65 12.43
CA ASP A 17 -102.18 -31.89 13.31
C ASP A 17 -101.28 -30.63 13.26
N PHE A 18 -100.63 -30.30 14.37
CA PHE A 18 -99.76 -29.12 14.55
C PHE A 18 -98.44 -29.46 15.28
N SER A 19 -98.12 -30.73 15.49
CA SER A 19 -97.12 -31.15 16.49
C SER A 19 -95.73 -31.54 15.96
N ALA A 20 -95.59 -31.89 14.67
CA ALA A 20 -94.46 -32.68 14.18
C ALA A 20 -93.34 -31.93 13.43
N ILE A 21 -93.49 -30.62 13.12
CA ILE A 21 -92.46 -29.86 12.39
C ILE A 21 -92.19 -28.50 13.04
N ALA A 22 -91.27 -28.52 14.00
CA ALA A 22 -90.33 -27.42 14.18
C ALA A 22 -88.92 -28.01 13.96
N PRO A 23 -88.17 -27.44 13.01
CA PRO A 23 -86.91 -26.87 13.45
C PRO A 23 -86.79 -25.39 13.09
N GLU A 24 -86.53 -24.61 14.14
CA GLU A 24 -85.63 -23.44 14.12
C GLU A 24 -86.01 -22.21 13.28
N ASP A 25 -86.41 -21.15 13.99
CA ASP A 25 -86.26 -19.75 13.56
C ASP A 25 -84.78 -19.32 13.44
N GLN A 26 -83.95 -20.09 12.71
CA GLN A 26 -82.60 -19.69 12.31
C GLN A 26 -82.62 -18.82 11.04
N VAL A 27 -83.51 -17.81 11.02
CA VAL A 27 -83.35 -16.66 10.13
C VAL A 27 -82.18 -15.83 10.65
N ALA A 28 -80.97 -16.25 10.28
CA ALA A 28 -79.73 -15.63 10.73
C ALA A 28 -79.76 -14.11 10.51
N PRO A 29 -79.51 -13.29 11.55
CA PRO A 29 -79.68 -11.85 11.45
C PRO A 29 -78.75 -11.29 10.36
N LEU A 30 -79.34 -10.63 9.36
CA LEU A 30 -78.61 -10.08 8.22
C LEU A 30 -77.47 -9.17 8.73
N PRO A 31 -76.22 -9.39 8.27
CA PRO A 31 -75.06 -8.74 8.86
C PRO A 31 -75.18 -7.21 8.75
N PRO A 32 -74.94 -6.46 9.85
CA PRO A 32 -75.22 -5.03 9.90
C PRO A 32 -74.38 -4.28 8.85
N ARG A 33 -75.07 -3.58 7.93
CA ARG A 33 -74.44 -2.82 6.85
C ARG A 33 -73.44 -1.81 7.45
N PRO A 34 -72.14 -1.87 7.11
CA PRO A 34 -71.13 -1.07 7.80
C PRO A 34 -71.36 0.43 7.55
N PRO A 35 -71.27 1.28 8.58
CA PRO A 35 -71.70 2.68 8.49
C PRO A 35 -70.89 3.43 7.43
N TRP A 36 -71.60 4.11 6.53
CA TRP A 36 -71.06 4.77 5.33
C TRP A 36 -69.91 5.75 5.60
N TRP A 37 -69.88 6.40 6.76
CA TRP A 37 -68.76 7.26 7.18
C TRP A 37 -67.44 6.50 7.43
N ARG A 38 -67.49 5.21 7.79
CA ARG A 38 -66.30 4.37 7.96
C ARG A 38 -65.60 4.11 6.63
N ARG A 39 -66.36 4.02 5.52
CA ARG A 39 -65.79 3.96 4.15
C ARG A 39 -65.06 5.26 3.80
N ARG A 40 -65.64 6.43 4.10
CA ARG A 40 -64.99 7.74 3.85
C ARG A 40 -63.66 7.86 4.61
N ARG A 41 -63.63 7.47 5.90
CA ARG A 41 -62.39 7.44 6.70
C ARG A 41 -61.35 6.46 6.12
N GLY A 42 -61.77 5.26 5.68
CA GLY A 42 -60.90 4.28 5.03
C GLY A 42 -60.25 4.80 3.74
N ILE A 43 -61.01 5.48 2.89
CA ILE A 43 -60.51 6.12 1.66
C ILE A 43 -59.46 7.19 1.99
N ILE A 44 -59.73 8.05 2.98
CA ILE A 44 -58.79 9.08 3.43
C ILE A 44 -57.48 8.43 3.93
N THR A 45 -57.56 7.35 4.73
CA THR A 45 -56.34 6.65 5.18
C THR A 45 -55.57 6.00 4.05
N ILE A 46 -56.24 5.43 3.04
CA ILE A 46 -55.58 4.84 1.86
C ILE A 46 -54.87 5.92 1.03
N ILE A 47 -55.52 7.07 0.81
CA ILE A 47 -54.91 8.21 0.09
C ILE A 47 -53.69 8.74 0.85
N LEU A 48 -53.78 8.87 2.18
CA LEU A 48 -52.68 9.36 3.02
C LEU A 48 -51.49 8.37 2.96
N ILE A 49 -51.74 7.06 3.08
CA ILE A 49 -50.70 6.02 2.94
C ILE A 49 -50.07 6.05 1.54
N ALA A 50 -50.87 6.14 0.47
CA ALA A 50 -50.37 6.19 -0.90
C ALA A 50 -49.49 7.44 -1.15
N LEU A 51 -49.88 8.60 -0.59
CA LEU A 51 -49.10 9.84 -0.67
C LEU A 51 -47.79 9.75 0.13
N LEU A 52 -47.79 9.05 1.27
CA LEU A 52 -46.61 8.79 2.09
C LEU A 52 -45.61 7.86 1.35
N ILE A 53 -46.12 6.79 0.71
CA ILE A 53 -45.33 5.88 -0.12
C ILE A 53 -44.73 6.64 -1.32
N LEU A 54 -45.52 7.45 -2.03
CA LEU A 54 -45.08 8.23 -3.18
C LEU A 54 -44.00 9.26 -2.79
N ALA A 55 -44.19 9.96 -1.67
CA ALA A 55 -43.20 10.90 -1.14
C ALA A 55 -41.90 10.18 -0.72
N GLY A 56 -41.99 9.02 -0.07
CA GLY A 56 -40.85 8.19 0.29
C GLY A 56 -40.07 7.67 -0.93
N PHE A 57 -40.77 7.20 -1.95
CA PHE A 57 -40.17 6.73 -3.20
C PHE A 57 -39.45 7.87 -3.95
N LEU A 58 -40.10 9.03 -4.07
CA LEU A 58 -39.50 10.21 -4.71
C LEU A 58 -38.28 10.72 -3.93
N ALA A 59 -38.36 10.78 -2.60
CA ALA A 59 -37.23 11.16 -1.75
C ALA A 59 -36.05 10.18 -1.89
N PHE A 60 -36.32 8.86 -1.92
CA PHE A 60 -35.30 7.83 -2.12
C PHE A 60 -34.62 7.95 -3.48
N PHE A 61 -35.39 8.11 -4.57
CA PHE A 61 -34.87 8.27 -5.93
C PHE A 61 -33.98 9.53 -6.05
N LEU A 62 -34.43 10.66 -5.48
CA LEU A 62 -33.65 11.90 -5.42
C LEU A 62 -32.41 11.81 -4.53
N TYR A 63 -32.37 10.90 -3.56
CA TYR A 63 -31.17 10.64 -2.75
C TYR A 63 -30.16 9.74 -3.48
N LEU A 64 -30.64 8.71 -4.18
CA LEU A 64 -29.79 7.75 -4.88
C LEU A 64 -29.02 8.39 -6.05
N GLY A 65 -29.61 9.39 -6.71
CA GLY A 65 -28.95 10.22 -7.73
C GLY A 65 -27.88 11.18 -7.22
N ARG A 66 -27.68 11.34 -5.89
CA ARG A 66 -26.71 12.28 -5.30
C ARG A 66 -25.32 11.67 -5.07
N GLN A 67 -24.85 10.82 -5.98
CA GLN A 67 -23.45 10.42 -5.98
C GLN A 67 -22.59 11.66 -6.29
N ARG A 68 -21.73 12.06 -5.35
CA ARG A 68 -20.81 13.19 -5.55
C ARG A 68 -19.81 12.81 -6.64
N PRO A 69 -19.62 13.63 -7.70
CA PRO A 69 -18.61 13.33 -8.70
C PRO A 69 -17.22 13.31 -8.05
N ILE A 70 -16.50 12.21 -8.21
CA ILE A 70 -15.13 12.07 -7.71
C ILE A 70 -14.21 12.82 -8.68
N THR A 71 -13.82 14.04 -8.31
CA THR A 71 -12.92 14.87 -9.11
C THR A 71 -11.49 14.36 -9.00
N TYR A 72 -11.07 13.53 -9.96
CA TYR A 72 -9.68 13.11 -10.10
C TYR A 72 -8.81 14.27 -10.60
N GLN A 73 -7.74 14.57 -9.89
CA GLN A 73 -6.71 15.52 -10.34
C GLN A 73 -5.61 14.74 -11.07
N PHE A 74 -5.39 15.08 -12.34
CA PHE A 74 -4.32 14.52 -13.16
C PHE A 74 -3.26 15.60 -13.42
N GLN A 75 -1.99 15.24 -13.21
CA GLN A 75 -0.85 16.07 -13.58
C GLN A 75 -0.13 15.40 -14.76
N GLN A 76 0.24 16.18 -15.78
CA GLN A 76 1.03 15.66 -16.89
C GLN A 76 2.43 15.28 -16.42
N ALA A 77 2.84 14.04 -16.70
CA ALA A 77 4.20 13.58 -16.45
C ALA A 77 5.18 14.27 -17.42
N ILE A 78 6.14 15.02 -16.87
CA ILE A 78 7.18 15.71 -17.63
C ILE A 78 8.47 14.89 -17.52
N GLN A 79 9.05 14.53 -18.67
CA GLN A 79 10.39 13.93 -18.71
C GLN A 79 11.44 15.05 -18.63
N GLY A 80 12.45 14.87 -17.77
CA GLY A 80 13.52 15.84 -17.58
C GLY A 80 14.82 15.16 -17.14
N ASN A 81 15.95 15.78 -17.48
CA ASN A 81 17.27 15.22 -17.19
C ASN A 81 17.62 15.38 -15.71
N PHE A 82 17.66 14.27 -14.97
CA PHE A 82 18.04 14.27 -13.56
C PHE A 82 19.53 13.95 -13.39
N SER A 83 20.32 14.94 -12.94
CA SER A 83 21.76 14.77 -12.71
C SER A 83 22.03 14.36 -11.26
N LEU A 84 22.23 13.05 -11.03
CA LEU A 84 22.58 12.51 -9.72
C LEU A 84 24.11 12.52 -9.52
N THR A 85 24.64 13.58 -8.91
CA THR A 85 26.06 13.64 -8.53
C THR A 85 26.33 12.79 -7.29
N VAL A 86 26.93 11.60 -7.48
CA VAL A 86 27.36 10.73 -6.38
C VAL A 86 28.81 11.08 -5.99
N SER A 87 28.97 11.76 -4.86
CA SER A 87 30.29 12.14 -4.32
C SER A 87 30.91 11.01 -3.49
N ALA A 88 31.87 10.28 -4.04
CA ALA A 88 32.64 9.25 -3.33
C ALA A 88 33.91 9.84 -2.68
N THR A 89 33.84 10.15 -1.39
CA THR A 89 34.98 10.71 -0.63
C THR A 89 35.95 9.60 -0.20
N GLY A 90 36.97 9.33 -1.01
CA GLY A 90 38.09 8.45 -0.65
C GLY A 90 39.27 9.19 0.01
N PRO A 91 40.06 8.56 0.89
CA PRO A 91 41.27 9.16 1.44
C PRO A 91 42.36 9.27 0.35
N LEU A 92 42.79 10.50 0.05
CA LEU A 92 43.91 10.76 -0.86
C LEU A 92 45.24 10.53 -0.14
N GLN A 93 45.74 9.30 -0.19
CA GLN A 93 47.04 8.95 0.38
C GLN A 93 48.18 9.56 -0.46
N SER A 94 48.68 10.72 -0.04
CA SER A 94 49.84 11.35 -0.68
C SER A 94 51.09 10.49 -0.51
N ALA A 95 51.87 10.33 -1.58
CA ALA A 95 53.03 9.43 -1.66
C ALA A 95 54.30 10.00 -0.99
N ILE A 96 54.16 10.56 0.21
CA ILE A 96 55.26 11.14 0.98
C ILE A 96 55.94 10.02 1.80
N TYR A 97 57.07 9.53 1.31
CA TYR A 97 57.88 8.53 1.99
C TYR A 97 58.95 9.19 2.88
N ASN A 98 59.02 8.78 4.15
CA ASN A 98 60.06 9.27 5.05
C ASN A 98 61.34 8.45 4.85
N LEU A 99 62.41 9.10 4.39
CA LEU A 99 63.68 8.45 4.00
C LEU A 99 64.56 8.19 5.23
N VAL A 100 64.40 7.02 5.85
CA VAL A 100 65.26 6.56 6.94
C VAL A 100 66.40 5.69 6.38
N PHE A 101 67.63 6.18 6.47
CA PHE A 101 68.84 5.50 5.96
C PHE A 101 69.31 4.38 6.91
N THR A 102 68.51 3.34 7.09
CA THR A 102 68.91 2.11 7.81
C THR A 102 69.88 1.29 6.96
N GLY A 103 71.19 1.46 7.18
CA GLY A 103 72.21 0.66 6.51
C GLY A 103 72.21 -0.80 6.99
N THR A 104 72.33 -1.75 6.06
CA THR A 104 72.35 -3.19 6.35
C THR A 104 73.75 -3.64 6.76
N GLY A 105 74.19 -3.32 7.98
CA GLY A 105 75.52 -3.68 8.47
C GLY A 105 75.71 -3.59 9.99
N THR A 106 76.55 -4.47 10.53
CA THR A 106 76.82 -4.59 11.97
C THR A 106 77.83 -3.53 12.43
N GLY A 107 77.45 -2.27 12.44
CA GLY A 107 78.30 -1.17 12.93
C GLY A 107 77.70 0.22 12.72
N THR A 108 78.38 1.25 13.24
CA THR A 108 77.96 2.65 13.12
C THR A 108 78.07 3.13 11.67
N ILE A 109 76.97 3.03 10.94
CA ILE A 109 76.82 3.51 9.57
C ILE A 109 77.05 5.03 9.52
N THR A 110 78.15 5.44 8.90
CA THR A 110 78.44 6.84 8.61
C THR A 110 78.11 7.13 7.15
N ILE A 111 77.16 8.04 6.94
CA ILE A 111 76.83 8.57 5.62
C ILE A 111 77.92 9.59 5.27
N SER A 112 78.56 9.45 4.11
CA SER A 112 79.59 10.38 3.66
C SER A 112 79.01 11.60 2.96
N GLU A 113 77.85 11.45 2.29
CA GLU A 113 77.20 12.49 1.51
C GLU A 113 75.71 12.16 1.34
N ILE A 114 74.85 13.19 1.32
CA ILE A 114 73.42 13.07 1.03
C ILE A 114 73.14 13.90 -0.23
N ASP A 115 72.75 13.24 -1.31
CA ASP A 115 72.63 13.83 -2.66
C ASP A 115 71.24 14.44 -2.92
N VAL A 116 70.37 14.53 -1.90
CA VAL A 116 68.96 14.93 -2.04
C VAL A 116 68.47 15.86 -0.94
N SER A 117 67.48 16.69 -1.27
CA SER A 117 66.84 17.65 -0.36
C SER A 117 65.40 17.26 0.02
N VAL A 118 64.92 17.76 1.17
CA VAL A 118 63.56 17.49 1.66
C VAL A 118 62.53 18.07 0.70
N GLY A 119 61.62 17.22 0.21
CA GLY A 119 60.59 17.61 -0.77
C GLY A 119 61.01 17.44 -2.24
N GLN A 120 62.23 17.01 -2.53
CA GLN A 120 62.69 16.73 -3.89
C GLN A 120 61.99 15.49 -4.48
N THR A 121 61.53 15.57 -5.74
CA THR A 121 61.08 14.40 -6.50
C THR A 121 62.28 13.58 -6.96
N VAL A 122 62.32 12.29 -6.62
CA VAL A 122 63.44 11.37 -6.95
C VAL A 122 62.99 10.27 -7.91
N THR A 123 63.91 9.77 -8.73
CA THR A 123 63.61 8.73 -9.74
C THR A 123 64.05 7.33 -9.30
N LYS A 124 63.43 6.29 -9.88
CA LYS A 124 63.76 4.88 -9.57
C LYS A 124 65.20 4.58 -9.98
N GLY A 125 66.07 4.32 -9.00
CA GLY A 125 67.49 4.03 -9.20
C GLY A 125 68.42 5.21 -8.94
N GLN A 126 67.89 6.38 -8.57
CA GLN A 126 68.69 7.51 -8.10
C GLN A 126 69.42 7.16 -6.80
N VAL A 127 70.73 7.47 -6.73
CA VAL A 127 71.49 7.42 -5.47
C VAL A 127 71.06 8.58 -4.59
N LEU A 128 70.58 8.28 -3.39
CA LEU A 128 70.05 9.27 -2.44
C LEU A 128 71.08 9.70 -1.38
N ALA A 129 71.97 8.79 -1.01
CA ALA A 129 73.08 9.03 -0.09
C ALA A 129 74.22 8.04 -0.37
N LYS A 130 75.45 8.45 -0.07
CA LYS A 130 76.65 7.62 -0.20
C LYS A 130 77.08 7.12 1.19
N LEU A 131 77.29 5.80 1.29
CA LEU A 131 77.85 5.16 2.50
C LEU A 131 79.37 5.33 2.52
N ASN A 132 79.95 5.64 3.69
CA ASN A 132 81.39 5.58 3.88
C ASN A 132 81.87 4.13 3.78
N LYS A 133 82.76 3.84 2.82
CA LYS A 133 83.15 2.47 2.44
C LYS A 133 84.43 1.96 3.08
N THR A 134 85.19 2.75 3.84
CA THR A 134 86.58 2.41 4.23
C THR A 134 86.71 1.01 4.83
N SER A 135 85.96 0.70 5.90
CA SER A 135 86.00 -0.62 6.55
C SER A 135 85.48 -1.77 5.69
N LEU A 136 84.56 -1.52 4.75
CA LEU A 136 84.12 -2.52 3.77
C LEU A 136 85.22 -2.78 2.73
N GLN A 137 85.93 -1.74 2.30
CA GLN A 137 87.04 -1.87 1.36
C GLN A 137 88.21 -2.62 2.00
N ASP A 138 88.54 -2.33 3.25
CA ASP A 138 89.58 -3.06 4.01
C ASP A 138 89.23 -4.56 4.16
N ALA A 139 87.96 -4.88 4.42
CA ALA A 139 87.49 -6.25 4.49
C ALA A 139 87.58 -6.98 3.13
N VAL A 140 87.22 -6.32 2.03
CA VAL A 140 87.39 -6.84 0.67
C VAL A 140 88.86 -7.05 0.32
N ASN A 141 89.72 -6.08 0.62
CA ASN A 141 91.17 -6.16 0.39
C ASN A 141 91.78 -7.36 1.13
N SER A 142 91.40 -7.56 2.40
CA SER A 142 91.84 -8.69 3.23
C SER A 142 91.38 -10.04 2.67
N ALA A 143 90.10 -10.16 2.29
CA ALA A 143 89.56 -11.37 1.66
C ALA A 143 90.26 -11.69 0.33
N GLN A 144 90.52 -10.66 -0.49
CA GLN A 144 91.16 -10.81 -1.80
C GLN A 144 92.65 -11.17 -1.68
N ALA A 145 93.36 -10.66 -0.66
CA ALA A 145 94.70 -11.10 -0.30
C ALA A 145 94.73 -12.57 0.18
N GLY A 146 93.72 -12.98 0.95
CA GLY A 146 93.55 -14.39 1.37
C GLY A 146 93.32 -15.34 0.19
N VAL A 147 92.45 -14.96 -0.76
CA VAL A 147 92.23 -15.71 -2.00
C VAL A 147 93.50 -15.78 -2.86
N LEU A 148 94.22 -14.67 -3.02
CA LEU A 148 95.48 -14.65 -3.75
C LEU A 148 96.51 -15.60 -3.13
N SER A 149 96.70 -15.53 -1.80
CA SER A 149 97.60 -16.41 -1.06
C SER A 149 97.26 -17.90 -1.26
N ALA A 150 95.97 -18.24 -1.24
CA ALA A 150 95.50 -19.60 -1.51
C ALA A 150 95.65 -20.05 -2.98
N GLN A 151 95.69 -19.12 -3.93
CA GLN A 151 95.94 -19.41 -5.36
C GLN A 151 97.42 -19.51 -5.70
N THR A 152 98.29 -18.78 -5.01
CA THR A 152 99.76 -18.86 -5.16
C THR A 152 100.42 -19.89 -4.25
N GLY A 153 99.66 -20.52 -3.35
CA GLY A 153 100.11 -21.56 -2.41
C GLY A 153 100.04 -22.97 -3.00
N VAL A 154 100.68 -23.19 -4.16
CA VAL A 154 100.79 -24.49 -4.85
C VAL A 154 102.22 -24.67 -5.37
#